data_AF-A0AAV4EKF2-F1
#
_entry.id   AF-A0AAV4EKF2-F1
#
_cell.length_a   1.000
_cell.length_b   1.000
_cell.length_c   1.000
_cell.angle_alpha   90.00
_cell.angle_beta   90.00
_cell.angle_gamma   90.00
#
_symmetry.space_group_name_H-M   'P 1'
#
loop_
_entity.id
_entity.type
_entity.pdbx_description
1 polymer ?
#
loop_
_entity_poly.entity_id
_entity_poly.type
_entity_poly.pdbx_seq_one_letter_code
_entity_poly.pdbx_strand_id
1 'polypeptide(L)'
;MVENAKKLDRPGLCLDNAIWKNTNSESINHVLKQATSWRSLKLVDLIQRLCIVVESQFREVQRAICGMGSFVLVNEYKKFGVPRDVRFNKDNEQKARRMRKYELCIKKTLLRSTNSQKVAVAPKHKVKKPGQRKWKLTKKTVSVPVARFKYFA
;
A
#
# COMPACT_ATOMS: atom_id res chain seq x y z
N MET A 1 -17.74 61.86 5.29
CA MET A 1 -18.74 60.77 5.14
C MET A 1 -18.42 60.09 3.80
N VAL A 2 -17.95 58.86 3.68
CA VAL A 2 -17.88 57.68 4.56
C VAL A 2 -16.56 57.00 4.23
N GLU A 3 -15.68 56.89 5.23
CA GLU A 3 -14.59 55.90 5.22
C GLU A 3 -15.21 54.50 5.29
N ASN A 4 -14.64 53.52 4.58
CA ASN A 4 -14.39 52.15 5.03
C ASN A 4 -14.44 51.13 3.89
N ALA A 5 -13.27 50.61 3.52
CA ALA A 5 -13.03 49.18 3.40
C ALA A 5 -11.52 48.94 3.38
N LYS A 6 -10.90 49.04 4.57
CA LYS A 6 -9.53 48.57 4.77
C LYS A 6 -9.50 47.07 4.48
N LYS A 7 -8.69 46.70 3.48
CA LYS A 7 -8.21 45.34 3.21
C LYS A 7 -7.69 44.76 4.53
N LEU A 8 -8.40 43.80 5.11
CA LEU A 8 -7.87 42.99 6.19
C LEU A 8 -6.99 41.92 5.57
N ASP A 9 -5.74 42.28 5.28
CA ASP A 9 -4.66 41.30 5.26
C ASP A 9 -4.59 40.75 6.69
N ARG A 10 -5.04 39.50 6.89
CA ARG A 10 -4.72 38.74 8.09
C ARG A 10 -3.40 38.01 7.82
N PRO A 11 -2.25 38.48 8.34
CA PRO A 11 -1.03 37.69 8.33
C PRO A 11 -1.16 36.65 9.45
N GLY A 12 -1.69 35.48 9.13
CA GLY A 12 -1.92 34.48 10.16
C GLY A 12 -2.84 33.36 9.72
N LEU A 13 -2.32 32.50 8.86
CA LEU A 13 -2.35 31.04 8.95
C LEU A 13 -1.89 30.57 7.56
N CYS A 14 -0.58 30.68 7.33
CA CYS A 14 0.08 29.66 6.56
C CYS A 14 -0.07 28.41 7.43
N LEU A 15 -1.21 27.73 7.34
CA LEU A 15 -1.22 26.29 7.54
C LEU A 15 -0.22 25.83 6.51
N ASP A 16 1.00 25.63 6.98
CA ASP A 16 1.98 24.78 6.34
C ASP A 16 1.16 23.70 5.66
N ASN A 17 1.31 23.59 4.35
CA ASN A 17 0.91 22.42 3.63
C ASN A 17 1.76 21.27 4.19
N ALA A 18 1.50 20.87 5.44
CA ALA A 18 1.54 19.53 5.92
C ALA A 18 0.62 18.78 4.98
N ILE A 19 1.13 18.55 3.77
CA ILE A 19 0.74 17.48 2.88
C ILE A 19 0.60 16.34 3.85
N TRP A 20 -0.64 16.01 4.20
CA TRP A 20 -0.95 14.90 5.08
C TRP A 20 -0.47 13.67 4.33
N LYS A 21 0.81 13.37 4.49
CA LYS A 21 1.44 12.18 3.99
C LYS A 21 0.98 11.14 4.98
N ASN A 22 -0.24 10.65 4.78
CA ASN A 22 -0.66 9.40 5.36
C ASN A 22 0.42 8.40 4.97
N THR A 23 1.33 8.14 5.89
CA THR A 23 2.25 7.02 5.89
C THR A 23 1.35 5.80 5.95
N ASN A 24 0.82 5.39 4.79
CA ASN A 24 -0.14 4.29 4.65
C ASN A 24 0.30 3.03 5.42
N SER A 25 1.62 2.84 5.60
CA SER A 25 2.22 1.79 6.41
C SER A 25 1.94 1.90 7.92
N GLU A 26 1.94 3.11 8.50
CA GLU A 26 1.64 3.33 9.91
C GLU A 26 0.15 3.14 10.20
N SER A 27 -0.71 3.61 9.28
CA SER A 27 -2.15 3.38 9.33
C SER A 27 -2.49 1.87 9.26
N ILE A 28 -1.88 1.12 8.33
CA ILE A 28 -2.12 -0.32 8.22
C ILE A 28 -1.57 -1.07 9.45
N ASN A 29 -0.40 -0.71 9.94
CA ASN A 29 0.13 -1.32 11.16
C ASN A 29 -0.77 -1.07 12.36
N HIS A 30 -1.34 0.13 12.48
CA HIS A 30 -2.31 0.45 13.51
C HIS A 30 -3.60 -0.38 13.36
N VAL A 31 -4.15 -0.50 12.14
CA VAL A 31 -5.33 -1.33 11.85
C VAL A 31 -5.06 -2.80 12.18
N LEU A 32 -3.90 -3.35 11.81
CA LEU A 32 -3.51 -4.73 12.12
C LEU A 32 -3.37 -4.95 13.63
N LYS A 33 -2.75 -4.00 14.32
CA LYS A 33 -2.61 -3.99 15.78
C LYS A 33 -3.96 -3.98 16.48
N GLN A 34 -4.90 -3.16 16.01
CA GLN A 34 -6.27 -3.13 16.52
C GLN A 34 -7.01 -4.45 16.24
N ALA A 35 -6.95 -4.96 15.00
CA ALA A 35 -7.64 -6.19 14.59
C ALA A 35 -7.15 -7.45 15.33
N THR A 36 -5.88 -7.48 15.72
CA THR A 36 -5.28 -8.61 16.48
C THR A 36 -5.29 -8.37 17.99
N SER A 37 -5.70 -7.19 18.45
CA SER A 37 -5.67 -6.78 19.85
C SER A 37 -4.30 -6.98 20.52
N TRP A 38 -3.21 -6.98 19.72
CA TRP A 38 -1.84 -7.29 20.17
C TRP A 38 -1.65 -8.65 20.84
N ARG A 39 -2.57 -9.61 20.65
CA ARG A 39 -2.49 -10.94 21.26
C ARG A 39 -2.05 -11.99 20.25
N SER A 40 -1.34 -13.02 20.73
CA SER A 40 -1.07 -14.22 19.96
C SER A 40 -2.39 -14.96 19.70
N LEU A 41 -2.72 -15.16 18.43
CA LEU A 41 -3.90 -15.91 17.99
C LEU A 41 -3.46 -17.28 17.45
N LYS A 42 -4.39 -18.24 17.42
CA LYS A 42 -4.18 -19.47 16.65
C LYS A 42 -4.00 -19.11 15.18
N LEU A 43 -3.16 -19.87 14.47
CA LEU A 43 -2.79 -19.57 13.09
C LEU A 43 -4.03 -19.40 12.18
N VAL A 44 -5.03 -20.26 12.32
CA VAL A 44 -6.27 -20.20 11.53
C VAL A 44 -7.04 -18.90 11.78
N ASP A 45 -7.22 -18.53 13.04
CA ASP A 45 -7.93 -17.29 13.42
C ASP A 45 -7.17 -16.05 12.93
N LEU A 46 -5.83 -16.09 12.99
CA LEU A 46 -4.99 -15.02 12.47
C LEU A 46 -5.17 -14.86 10.95
N ILE A 47 -5.16 -15.95 10.20
CA ILE A 47 -5.37 -15.92 8.74
C ILE A 47 -6.74 -15.33 8.41
N GLN A 48 -7.80 -15.77 9.10
CA GLN A 48 -9.15 -15.25 8.87
C GLN A 48 -9.24 -13.74 9.13
N ARG A 49 -8.66 -13.25 10.24
CA ARG A 49 -8.64 -11.81 10.54
C ARG A 49 -7.84 -11.02 9.51
N LEU A 50 -6.70 -11.54 9.07
CA LEU A 50 -5.90 -10.91 8.02
C LEU A 50 -6.66 -10.83 6.70
N CYS A 51 -7.39 -11.90 6.32
CA CYS A 51 -8.27 -11.88 5.15
C CYS A 51 -9.30 -10.77 5.24
N ILE A 52 -9.99 -10.62 6.38
CA ILE A 52 -10.98 -9.54 6.60
C ILE A 52 -10.34 -8.16 6.44
N VAL A 53 -9.17 -7.94 7.03
CA VAL A 53 -8.45 -6.66 6.91
C VAL A 53 -8.11 -6.40 5.44
N VAL A 54 -7.55 -7.38 4.73
CA VAL A 54 -7.20 -7.23 3.30
C VAL A 54 -8.44 -6.96 2.44
N GLU A 55 -9.54 -7.68 2.65
CA GLU A 55 -10.80 -7.44 1.95
C GLU A 55 -11.34 -6.03 2.20
N SER A 56 -11.26 -5.54 3.44
CA SER A 56 -11.68 -4.18 3.77
C SER A 56 -10.87 -3.13 2.99
N GLN A 57 -9.56 -3.34 2.84
CA GLN A 57 -8.68 -2.47 2.05
C GLN A 57 -9.06 -2.50 0.56
N PHE A 58 -9.34 -3.69 0.02
CA PHE A 58 -9.82 -3.79 -1.36
C PHE A 58 -11.17 -3.09 -1.57
N ARG A 59 -12.07 -3.14 -0.59
CA ARG A 59 -13.34 -2.39 -0.65
C ARG A 59 -13.10 -0.87 -0.64
N GLU A 60 -12.17 -0.37 0.17
CA GLU A 60 -11.79 1.04 0.17
C GLU A 60 -11.19 1.48 -1.17
N VAL A 61 -10.31 0.67 -1.76
CA VAL A 61 -9.79 0.91 -3.11
C VAL A 61 -10.90 0.94 -4.14
N GLN A 62 -11.85 0.00 -4.06
CA GLN A 62 -13.01 -0.01 -4.94
C GLN A 62 -13.87 1.24 -4.79
N ARG A 63 -14.01 1.79 -3.58
CA ARG A 63 -14.71 3.06 -3.32
C ARG A 63 -13.93 4.24 -3.90
N ALA A 64 -12.62 4.29 -3.70
CA ALA A 64 -11.75 5.34 -4.23
C ALA A 64 -11.79 5.39 -5.77
N ILE A 65 -11.86 4.24 -6.44
CA ILE A 65 -12.06 4.15 -7.89
C ILE A 65 -13.36 4.83 -8.34
N CYS A 66 -14.38 4.91 -7.48
CA CYS A 66 -15.64 5.61 -7.77
C CYS A 66 -15.63 7.10 -7.42
N GLY A 67 -14.54 7.61 -6.86
CA GLY A 67 -14.55 8.89 -6.15
C GLY A 67 -15.43 8.88 -4.89
N MET A 68 -15.59 7.71 -4.24
CA MET A 68 -16.31 7.56 -2.97
C MET A 68 -15.35 7.22 -1.83
N GLY A 69 -15.77 7.50 -0.59
CA GLY A 69 -15.00 7.19 0.62
C GLY A 69 -13.96 8.26 0.93
N SER A 70 -13.06 7.94 1.86
CA SER A 70 -12.07 8.91 2.38
C SER A 70 -10.77 8.94 1.58
N PHE A 71 -10.61 8.06 0.59
CA PHE A 71 -9.38 7.89 -0.18
C PHE A 71 -9.55 8.36 -1.62
N VAL A 72 -8.50 8.98 -2.15
CA VAL A 72 -8.46 9.48 -3.53
C VAL A 72 -7.37 8.77 -4.32
N LEU A 73 -7.64 8.47 -5.59
CA LEU A 73 -6.66 7.87 -6.48
C LEU A 73 -5.51 8.85 -6.79
N VAL A 74 -4.28 8.36 -6.70
CA VAL A 74 -3.08 9.08 -7.14
C VAL A 74 -3.16 9.34 -8.66
N ASN A 75 -2.56 10.43 -9.13
CA ASN A 75 -2.56 10.85 -10.53
C ASN A 75 -2.26 9.71 -11.53
N GLU A 76 -1.30 8.84 -11.22
CA GLU A 76 -0.93 7.67 -12.06
C GLU A 76 -2.08 6.69 -12.30
N TYR A 77 -3.01 6.61 -11.35
CA TYR A 77 -4.13 5.68 -11.35
C TYR A 77 -5.47 6.35 -11.65
N LYS A 78 -5.52 7.69 -11.85
CA LYS A 78 -6.75 8.42 -12.16
C LYS A 78 -7.49 7.87 -13.38
N LYS A 79 -6.78 7.31 -14.36
CA LYS A 79 -7.34 6.64 -15.54
C LYS A 79 -8.26 5.45 -15.23
N PHE A 80 -8.15 4.87 -14.04
CA PHE A 80 -9.03 3.79 -13.58
C PHE A 80 -10.31 4.31 -12.95
N GLY A 81 -10.35 5.60 -12.59
CA GLY A 81 -11.49 6.28 -11.99
C GLY A 81 -12.76 6.12 -12.82
N VAL A 82 -13.89 5.95 -12.15
CA VAL A 82 -15.21 5.83 -12.74
C VAL A 82 -16.14 6.79 -12.00
N PRO A 83 -16.87 7.67 -12.70
CA PRO A 83 -17.94 8.43 -12.07
C PRO A 83 -18.95 7.49 -11.42
N ARG A 84 -19.54 7.92 -10.30
CA ARG A 84 -20.46 7.12 -9.49
C ARG A 84 -21.63 6.58 -10.33
N ASP A 85 -22.23 7.44 -11.14
CA ASP A 85 -23.41 7.11 -11.97
C ASP A 85 -23.09 6.01 -12.98
N VAL A 86 -21.90 6.12 -13.61
CA VAL A 86 -21.41 5.13 -14.57
C VAL A 86 -21.12 3.78 -13.90
N ARG A 87 -20.84 3.73 -12.60
CA ARG A 87 -20.64 2.45 -11.89
C ARG A 87 -21.95 1.78 -11.50
N PHE A 88 -22.97 2.55 -11.11
CA PHE A 88 -24.28 1.97 -10.76
C PHE A 88 -24.90 1.23 -11.94
N ASN A 89 -24.73 1.76 -13.15
CA ASN A 89 -25.23 1.16 -14.38
C ASN A 89 -24.42 -0.04 -14.90
N LYS A 90 -23.32 -0.40 -14.24
CA LYS A 90 -22.48 -1.54 -14.63
C LYS A 90 -22.86 -2.80 -13.90
N ASP A 91 -22.74 -3.92 -14.61
CA ASP A 91 -22.87 -5.22 -14.01
C ASP A 91 -21.68 -5.57 -13.09
N ASN A 92 -21.89 -6.49 -12.16
CA ASN A 92 -20.89 -6.95 -11.21
C ASN A 92 -19.67 -7.57 -11.92
N GLU A 93 -19.86 -8.27 -13.04
CA GLU A 93 -18.76 -8.82 -13.80
C GLU A 93 -17.88 -7.71 -14.41
N GLN A 94 -18.51 -6.66 -14.93
CA GLN A 94 -17.80 -5.50 -15.48
C GLN A 94 -17.04 -4.72 -14.41
N LYS A 95 -17.61 -4.60 -13.20
CA LYS A 95 -16.95 -4.02 -12.03
C LYS A 95 -15.71 -4.84 -11.66
N ALA A 96 -15.85 -6.17 -11.58
CA ALA A 96 -14.76 -7.09 -11.26
C ALA A 96 -13.64 -7.03 -12.32
N ARG A 97 -13.99 -7.00 -13.61
CA ARG A 97 -13.02 -6.88 -14.71
C ARG A 97 -12.19 -5.61 -14.62
N ARG A 98 -12.82 -4.47 -14.28
CA ARG A 98 -12.09 -3.21 -14.09
C ARG A 98 -11.18 -3.25 -12.87
N MET A 99 -11.61 -3.87 -11.78
CA MET A 99 -10.77 -4.07 -10.60
C MET A 99 -9.54 -4.93 -10.92
N ARG A 100 -9.72 -6.06 -11.64
CA ARG A 100 -8.60 -6.88 -12.13
C ARG A 100 -7.63 -6.08 -13.00
N LYS A 101 -8.14 -5.21 -13.88
CA LYS A 101 -7.28 -4.34 -14.70
C LYS A 101 -6.47 -3.37 -13.84
N TYR A 102 -7.07 -2.80 -12.79
CA TYR A 102 -6.36 -1.98 -11.82
C TYR A 102 -5.25 -2.80 -11.14
N GLU A 103 -5.57 -3.98 -10.59
CA GLU A 103 -4.61 -4.88 -9.92
C GLU A 103 -3.42 -5.26 -10.80
N LEU A 104 -3.64 -5.55 -12.08
CA LEU A 104 -2.59 -5.85 -13.05
C LEU A 104 -1.69 -4.64 -13.34
N CYS A 105 -2.24 -3.43 -13.25
CA CYS A 105 -1.53 -2.18 -13.51
C CYS A 105 -0.88 -1.58 -12.25
N ILE A 106 -1.20 -2.09 -11.05
CA ILE A 106 -0.42 -1.80 -9.86
C ILE A 106 0.98 -2.35 -10.13
N LYS A 107 1.93 -1.45 -10.35
CA LYS A 107 3.35 -1.79 -10.40
C LYS A 107 3.66 -2.51 -9.09
N LYS A 108 3.93 -3.81 -9.14
CA LYS A 108 4.43 -4.60 -7.99
C LYS A 108 5.79 -4.11 -7.49
N THR A 109 6.31 -3.06 -8.11
CA THR A 109 7.59 -2.45 -7.83
C THR A 109 7.44 -1.43 -6.70
N LEU A 110 8.17 -1.73 -5.62
CA LEU A 110 8.54 -0.89 -4.47
C LEU A 110 7.66 -1.07 -3.23
N LEU A 111 8.09 -1.99 -2.37
CA LEU A 111 7.99 -1.85 -0.92
C LEU A 111 8.53 -0.46 -0.55
N ARG A 112 7.66 0.49 -0.22
CA ARG A 112 8.09 1.73 0.41
C ARG A 112 8.48 1.41 1.84
N SER A 113 9.76 1.58 2.16
CA SER A 113 10.20 1.67 3.55
C SER A 113 9.40 2.79 4.25
N THR A 114 9.13 2.60 5.54
CA THR A 114 8.40 3.48 6.46
C THR A 114 8.80 4.96 6.37
N ASN A 115 10.01 5.26 5.87
CA ASN A 115 10.56 6.62 5.83
C ASN A 115 10.40 7.36 4.48
N SER A 116 9.45 6.96 3.63
CA SER A 116 9.10 7.69 2.39
C SER A 116 10.22 7.86 1.35
N GLN A 117 11.36 7.20 1.52
CA GLN A 117 12.44 7.19 0.52
C GLN A 117 12.22 6.04 -0.45
N LYS A 118 12.32 6.32 -1.77
CA LYS A 118 12.35 5.31 -2.82
C LYS A 118 13.66 4.53 -2.72
N VAL A 119 13.72 3.56 -1.82
CA VAL A 119 14.81 2.60 -1.83
C VAL A 119 14.43 1.53 -2.85
N ALA A 120 14.94 1.66 -4.08
CA ALA A 120 15.24 0.45 -4.82
C ALA A 120 16.17 -0.34 -3.90
N VAL A 121 15.76 -1.53 -3.46
CA VAL A 121 16.68 -2.43 -2.75
C VAL A 121 17.67 -2.90 -3.81
N ALA A 122 18.65 -2.03 -4.12
CA ALA A 122 19.89 -2.48 -4.69
C ALA A 122 20.40 -3.56 -3.74
N PRO A 123 20.82 -4.74 -4.24
CA PRO A 123 21.45 -5.71 -3.38
C PRO A 123 22.55 -4.98 -2.61
N LYS A 124 22.45 -4.98 -1.26
CA LYS A 124 23.40 -4.26 -0.41
C LYS A 124 24.80 -4.58 -0.92
N HIS A 125 25.53 -3.58 -1.43
CA HIS A 125 26.93 -3.76 -1.73
C HIS A 125 27.57 -4.37 -0.48
N LYS A 126 28.27 -5.49 -0.63
CA LYS A 126 28.83 -6.27 0.48
C LYS A 126 29.95 -5.47 1.15
N VAL A 127 29.63 -4.44 1.92
CA VAL A 127 30.68 -3.65 2.59
C VAL A 127 31.45 -4.58 3.54
N LYS A 128 32.78 -4.64 3.37
CA LYS A 128 33.66 -5.33 4.33
C LYS A 128 33.47 -4.68 5.69
N LYS A 129 33.21 -5.48 6.72
CA LYS A 129 33.17 -4.94 8.08
C LYS A 129 34.58 -4.43 8.47
N PRO A 130 34.69 -3.40 9.32
CA PRO A 130 35.97 -2.98 9.87
C PRO A 130 36.70 -4.19 10.48
N GLY A 131 37.97 -4.39 10.13
CA GLY A 131 38.78 -5.54 10.56
C GLY A 131 38.71 -6.79 9.68
N GLN A 132 37.85 -6.82 8.64
CA GLN A 132 37.71 -7.99 7.79
C GLN A 132 38.69 -7.96 6.60
N ARG A 133 39.79 -8.73 6.67
CA ARG A 133 40.79 -8.83 5.58
C ARG A 133 40.20 -9.40 4.28
N LYS A 134 39.39 -10.46 4.36
CA LYS A 134 38.81 -11.18 3.20
C LYS A 134 37.31 -10.90 3.02
N TRP A 135 36.84 -10.92 1.78
CA TRP A 135 35.42 -10.78 1.44
C TRP A 135 34.63 -12.01 1.89
N LYS A 136 33.36 -11.83 2.31
CA LYS A 136 32.45 -12.97 2.52
C LYS A 136 32.08 -13.60 1.18
N LEU A 137 32.64 -14.76 0.87
CA LEU A 137 32.10 -15.65 -0.15
C LEU A 137 30.79 -16.25 0.37
N THR A 138 29.74 -16.15 -0.43
CA THR A 138 28.49 -16.89 -0.20
C THR A 138 28.76 -18.38 -0.45
N LYS A 139 28.34 -19.27 0.46
CA LYS A 139 28.34 -20.72 0.18
C LYS A 139 27.47 -20.93 -1.07
N LYS A 140 27.98 -21.67 -2.07
CA LYS A 140 27.19 -22.01 -3.26
C LYS A 140 25.93 -22.75 -2.80
N THR A 141 24.77 -22.25 -3.17
CA THR A 141 23.50 -22.96 -3.02
C THR A 141 23.52 -24.13 -3.99
N VAL A 142 23.54 -25.35 -3.46
CA VAL A 142 23.29 -26.57 -4.25
C VAL A 142 21.78 -26.74 -4.30
N SER A 143 21.20 -26.68 -5.50
CA SER A 143 19.81 -27.07 -5.69
C SER A 143 19.69 -28.56 -5.45
N VAL A 144 18.98 -28.97 -4.40
CA VAL A 144 18.59 -30.37 -4.23
C VAL A 144 17.57 -30.66 -5.34
N PRO A 145 17.76 -31.68 -6.19
CA PRO A 145 16.75 -32.06 -7.17
C PRO A 145 15.47 -32.43 -6.43
N VAL A 146 14.36 -31.81 -6.84
CA VAL A 146 13.03 -32.13 -6.30
C VAL A 146 12.74 -33.59 -6.62
N ALA A 147 12.74 -34.45 -5.61
CA ALA A 147 12.25 -35.80 -5.75
C ALA A 147 10.79 -35.71 -6.23
N ARG A 148 10.50 -36.26 -7.41
CA ARG A 148 9.12 -36.42 -7.88
C ARG A 148 8.41 -37.31 -6.86
N PHE A 149 7.48 -36.73 -6.10
CA PHE A 149 6.51 -37.50 -5.34
C PHE A 149 5.74 -38.37 -6.35
N LYS A 150 6.07 -39.66 -6.40
CA LYS A 150 5.21 -40.66 -7.01
C LYS A 150 4.05 -40.82 -6.03
N TYR A 151 2.88 -40.29 -6.38
CA TYR A 151 1.64 -40.68 -5.74
C TYR A 151 1.50 -42.18 -5.96
N PHE A 152 1.50 -42.95 -4.88
CA PHE A 152 1.08 -44.35 -4.92
C PHE A 152 -0.42 -44.34 -5.26
N ALA A 153 -0.76 -45.02 -6.35
CA ALA A 153 -2.10 -45.48 -6.67
C ALA A 153 -2.39 -46.77 -5.90
#